data_AF-A0A2H0CVP3-F1
#
_entry.id   AF-A0A2H0CVP3-F1
#
_cell.length_a   1.000
_cell.length_b   1.000
_cell.length_c   1.000
_cell.angle_alpha   90.00
_cell.angle_beta   90.00
_cell.angle_gamma   90.00
#
_symmetry.space_group_name_H-M   'P 1'
#
loop_
_entity.id
_entity.type
_entity.pdbx_description
1 polymer ?
#
loop_
_entity_poly.entity_id
_entity_poly.type
_entity_poly.pdbx_seq_one_letter_code
_entity_poly.pdbx_strand_id
1 'polypeptide(L)'
;MRMKKLFKKRDMFSVAFSVVLSFVFVAIAASAATTISTNITTGGSLTVSGATTLNDAVTLGDAAADAIIITGNASTTNGLTVGGNLWVNGFATTTSTNGNFATAGTLTANGNVTLGDAVADSVTINGSASTTGALTVGTNLDVTTTASTTNLIVGGNSTAGTISGMIFGTCSLANTTVTASSTAVASCTGATGVTTGFKIFVQAPTLHSNFIIQAASSTAASTIGLSIANVGDLATTTTSIESANTTINFIGIK
;
A
#
# COMPACT_ATOMS: atom_id res chain seq x y z
N MET A 1 103.11 22.63 -44.28
CA MET A 1 102.53 22.98 -42.96
C MET A 1 101.38 23.98 -43.10
N ARG A 2 100.11 23.56 -43.26
CA ARG A 2 98.93 24.45 -43.03
C ARG A 2 97.59 23.74 -42.79
N MET A 3 97.58 22.60 -42.09
CA MET A 3 96.34 22.04 -41.50
C MET A 3 95.85 22.94 -40.34
N LYS A 4 95.14 24.04 -40.65
CA LYS A 4 94.47 24.91 -39.65
C LYS A 4 93.09 25.45 -40.08
N LYS A 5 92.42 24.81 -41.05
CA LYS A 5 91.06 25.21 -41.49
C LYS A 5 90.04 24.08 -41.72
N LEU A 6 90.37 22.82 -41.40
CA LEU A 6 89.42 21.69 -41.57
C LEU A 6 88.60 21.35 -40.30
N PHE A 7 89.14 21.60 -39.10
CA PHE A 7 88.47 21.40 -37.80
C PHE A 7 87.80 22.68 -37.25
N LYS A 8 87.07 23.43 -38.08
CA LYS A 8 86.32 24.63 -37.59
C LYS A 8 84.91 24.82 -38.17
N LYS A 9 84.42 23.88 -38.99
CA LYS A 9 83.04 23.91 -39.54
C LYS A 9 82.42 22.54 -39.84
N ARG A 10 83.20 21.51 -40.16
CA ARG A 10 82.67 20.19 -40.57
C ARG A 10 82.05 19.41 -39.41
N ASP A 11 82.58 19.58 -38.20
CA ASP A 11 82.11 18.88 -37.00
C ASP A 11 80.74 19.42 -36.54
N MET A 12 80.54 20.75 -36.57
CA MET A 12 79.28 21.36 -36.13
C MET A 12 78.07 20.96 -36.97
N PHE A 13 78.21 20.83 -38.30
CA PHE A 13 77.08 20.44 -39.16
C PHE A 13 76.69 18.98 -38.95
N SER A 14 77.68 18.09 -38.81
CA SER A 14 77.44 16.67 -38.52
C SER A 14 76.78 16.46 -37.16
N VAL A 15 77.25 17.17 -36.13
CA VAL A 15 76.66 17.15 -34.78
C VAL A 15 75.24 17.72 -34.79
N ALA A 16 75.01 18.87 -35.45
CA ALA A 16 73.67 19.46 -35.54
C ALA A 16 72.67 18.55 -36.26
N PHE A 17 73.05 17.94 -37.40
CA PHE A 17 72.19 17.02 -38.13
C PHE A 17 71.89 15.74 -37.32
N SER A 18 72.90 15.18 -36.65
CA SER A 18 72.74 14.02 -35.76
C SER A 18 71.75 14.31 -34.62
N VAL A 19 71.90 15.45 -33.94
CA VAL A 19 71.01 15.88 -32.84
C VAL A 19 69.58 16.08 -33.34
N VAL A 20 69.36 16.77 -34.47
CA VAL A 20 68.03 16.96 -35.05
C VAL A 20 67.40 15.62 -35.45
N LEU A 21 68.15 14.72 -36.09
CA LEU A 21 67.65 13.40 -36.47
C LEU A 21 67.28 12.54 -35.25
N SER A 22 68.07 12.60 -34.16
CA SER A 22 67.74 11.95 -32.90
C SER A 22 66.47 12.51 -32.26
N PHE A 23 66.30 13.84 -32.23
CA PHE A 23 65.08 14.45 -31.70
C PHE A 23 63.84 14.09 -32.54
N VAL A 24 63.94 14.09 -33.86
CA VAL A 24 62.85 13.68 -34.76
C VAL A 24 62.49 12.21 -34.55
N PHE A 25 63.49 11.32 -34.42
CA PHE A 25 63.26 9.91 -34.14
C PHE A 25 62.55 9.68 -32.80
N VAL A 26 63.00 10.35 -31.72
CA VAL A 26 62.38 10.26 -30.40
C VAL A 26 60.95 10.84 -30.41
N ALA A 27 60.72 11.96 -31.09
CA ALA A 27 59.39 12.55 -31.20
C ALA A 27 58.40 11.65 -31.94
N ILE A 28 58.81 11.03 -33.06
CA ILE A 28 57.99 10.06 -33.79
C ILE A 28 57.72 8.83 -32.93
N ALA A 29 58.74 8.25 -32.28
CA ALA A 29 58.59 7.08 -31.43
C ALA A 29 57.62 7.31 -30.26
N ALA A 30 57.73 8.45 -29.56
CA ALA A 30 56.84 8.80 -28.46
C ALA A 30 55.38 9.01 -28.91
N SER A 31 55.16 9.50 -30.13
CA SER A 31 53.83 9.80 -30.66
C SER A 31 52.98 8.56 -31.04
N ALA A 32 53.61 7.39 -31.23
CA ALA A 32 52.91 6.19 -31.72
C ALA A 32 52.35 5.32 -30.59
N ALA A 33 53.14 5.07 -29.54
CA ALA A 33 52.72 4.43 -28.30
C ALA A 33 53.78 4.67 -27.22
N THR A 34 53.39 5.28 -26.09
CA THR A 34 54.28 5.45 -24.93
C THR A 34 53.82 4.56 -23.79
N THR A 35 54.59 3.51 -23.49
CA THR A 35 54.41 2.70 -22.27
C THR A 35 55.21 3.31 -21.13
N ILE A 36 54.52 3.76 -20.09
CA ILE A 36 55.16 4.22 -18.84
C ILE A 36 55.10 3.06 -17.84
N SER A 37 56.27 2.57 -17.42
CA SER A 37 56.39 1.33 -16.62
C SER A 37 56.03 1.47 -15.14
N THR A 38 55.75 2.69 -14.66
CA THR A 38 55.55 3.03 -13.25
C THR A 38 54.54 4.19 -13.12
N ASN A 39 54.57 4.93 -12.01
CA ASN A 39 53.61 5.98 -11.70
C ASN A 39 53.71 7.20 -12.62
N ILE A 40 52.58 7.83 -12.87
CA ILE A 40 52.48 9.14 -13.53
C ILE A 40 51.97 10.15 -12.49
N THR A 41 52.80 11.13 -12.14
CA THR A 41 52.38 12.28 -11.31
C THR A 41 52.34 13.52 -12.19
N THR A 42 51.20 14.20 -12.24
CA THR A 42 51.01 15.44 -12.99
C THR A 42 50.81 16.61 -12.03
N GLY A 43 51.37 17.79 -12.35
CA GLY A 43 51.17 19.01 -11.57
C GLY A 43 49.88 19.78 -11.90
N GLY A 44 48.94 19.13 -12.58
CA GLY A 44 47.72 19.71 -13.15
C GLY A 44 46.86 18.61 -13.78
N SER A 45 45.76 18.97 -14.44
CA SER A 45 44.79 18.00 -14.96
C SER A 45 45.35 17.11 -16.08
N LEU A 46 45.15 15.79 -15.95
CA LEU A 46 45.32 14.84 -17.06
C LEU A 46 44.09 14.88 -17.97
N THR A 47 44.30 15.14 -19.26
CA THR A 47 43.22 15.08 -20.28
C THR A 47 43.49 13.91 -21.23
N VAL A 48 42.52 13.03 -21.41
CA VAL A 48 42.55 11.93 -22.38
C VAL A 48 41.40 12.14 -23.37
N SER A 49 41.72 12.29 -24.66
CA SER A 49 40.70 12.58 -25.70
C SER A 49 40.02 11.33 -26.26
N GLY A 50 40.50 10.14 -25.88
CA GLY A 50 39.92 8.84 -26.26
C GLY A 50 39.36 8.10 -25.06
N ALA A 51 38.96 6.84 -25.26
CA ALA A 51 38.57 5.97 -24.16
C ALA A 51 39.78 5.59 -23.28
N THR A 52 39.54 5.48 -21.97
CA THR A 52 40.51 4.98 -21.00
C THR A 52 40.01 3.65 -20.44
N THR A 53 40.86 2.64 -20.40
CA THR A 53 40.58 1.36 -19.73
C THR A 53 41.51 1.22 -18.52
N LEU A 54 40.94 0.93 -17.35
CA LEU A 54 41.66 0.64 -16.12
C LEU A 54 41.26 -0.77 -15.70
N ASN A 55 42.23 -1.69 -15.63
CA ASN A 55 41.96 -3.13 -15.47
C ASN A 55 41.86 -3.57 -14.00
N ASP A 56 42.44 -2.77 -13.10
CA ASP A 56 42.51 -3.03 -11.66
C ASP A 56 41.62 -2.03 -10.88
N ALA A 57 41.70 -2.05 -9.54
CA ALA A 57 40.95 -1.12 -8.70
C ALA A 57 41.32 0.35 -8.99
N VAL A 58 40.30 1.21 -9.04
CA VAL A 58 40.43 2.64 -9.30
C VAL A 58 39.90 3.42 -8.10
N THR A 59 40.75 4.26 -7.51
CA THR A 59 40.35 5.25 -6.51
C THR A 59 40.26 6.62 -7.19
N LEU A 60 39.13 7.30 -7.05
CA LEU A 60 38.86 8.63 -7.60
C LEU A 60 38.46 9.55 -6.45
N GLY A 61 39.17 10.68 -6.34
CA GLY A 61 39.11 11.57 -5.18
C GLY A 61 39.97 11.07 -4.00
N ASP A 62 40.41 12.00 -3.17
CA ASP A 62 41.07 11.77 -1.89
C ASP A 62 40.33 12.40 -0.69
N ALA A 63 39.30 13.23 -0.96
CA ALA A 63 38.47 13.89 0.03
C ALA A 63 36.96 13.66 -0.21
N ALA A 64 36.17 13.72 0.87
CA ALA A 64 34.72 13.54 0.81
C ALA A 64 33.96 14.65 0.03
N ALA A 65 34.65 15.72 -0.36
CA ALA A 65 34.10 16.81 -1.17
C ALA A 65 34.32 16.62 -2.68
N ASP A 66 35.06 15.59 -3.10
CA ASP A 66 35.41 15.38 -4.51
C ASP A 66 34.20 14.93 -5.32
N ALA A 67 34.00 15.57 -6.48
CA ALA A 67 32.91 15.26 -7.40
C ALA A 67 33.40 14.36 -8.54
N ILE A 68 32.91 13.14 -8.60
CA ILE A 68 33.04 12.27 -9.77
C ILE A 68 31.86 12.56 -10.72
N ILE A 69 32.12 13.28 -11.80
CA ILE A 69 31.09 13.68 -12.77
C ILE A 69 31.11 12.71 -13.95
N ILE A 70 30.01 11.98 -14.15
CA ILE A 70 29.80 11.10 -15.30
C ILE A 70 28.68 11.72 -16.15
N THR A 71 29.01 12.16 -17.37
CA THR A 71 28.06 12.81 -18.29
C THR A 71 27.33 11.84 -19.22
N GLY A 72 27.81 10.60 -19.32
CA GLY A 72 27.16 9.50 -20.02
C GLY A 72 26.57 8.46 -19.07
N ASN A 73 26.31 7.25 -19.57
CA ASN A 73 25.79 6.16 -18.76
C ASN A 73 26.89 5.58 -17.85
N ALA A 74 26.60 5.46 -16.55
CA ALA A 74 27.36 4.61 -15.63
C ALA A 74 26.70 3.22 -15.58
N SER A 75 27.50 2.15 -15.54
CA SER A 75 27.02 0.77 -15.41
C SER A 75 28.00 -0.07 -14.60
N THR A 76 27.48 -0.93 -13.73
CA THR A 76 28.25 -1.89 -12.92
C THR A 76 27.69 -3.28 -13.13
N THR A 77 28.53 -4.28 -13.40
CA THR A 77 28.13 -5.69 -13.54
C THR A 77 27.89 -6.41 -12.22
N ASN A 78 28.38 -5.82 -11.13
CA ASN A 78 28.29 -6.34 -9.76
C ASN A 78 27.39 -5.39 -8.94
N GLY A 79 27.68 -5.19 -7.65
CA GLY A 79 26.97 -4.22 -6.82
C GLY A 79 27.54 -2.80 -6.96
N LEU A 80 26.69 -1.79 -6.84
CA LEU A 80 27.07 -0.41 -6.54
C LEU A 80 26.84 -0.16 -5.04
N THR A 81 27.92 0.05 -4.29
CA THR A 81 27.86 0.42 -2.86
C THR A 81 28.12 1.92 -2.73
N VAL A 82 27.15 2.64 -2.16
CA VAL A 82 27.31 4.07 -1.83
C VAL A 82 27.47 4.19 -0.31
N GLY A 83 28.56 4.82 0.15
CA GLY A 83 28.85 4.97 1.59
C GLY A 83 27.96 5.99 2.31
N GLY A 84 27.20 6.79 1.55
CA GLY A 84 26.20 7.73 2.04
C GLY A 84 24.90 7.63 1.22
N ASN A 85 24.19 8.75 1.07
CA ASN A 85 22.90 8.77 0.37
C ASN A 85 23.06 8.61 -1.15
N LEU A 86 22.32 7.68 -1.74
CA LEU A 86 22.09 7.63 -3.19
C LEU A 86 20.89 8.53 -3.54
N TRP A 87 21.14 9.61 -4.28
CA TRP A 87 20.10 10.49 -4.79
C TRP A 87 19.81 10.18 -6.27
N VAL A 88 18.54 9.97 -6.61
CA VAL A 88 18.10 9.72 -7.99
C VAL A 88 17.06 10.79 -8.36
N ASN A 89 17.41 11.66 -9.31
CA ASN A 89 16.51 12.73 -9.76
C ASN A 89 15.41 12.25 -10.73
N GLY A 90 15.59 11.06 -11.32
CA GLY A 90 14.64 10.40 -12.21
C GLY A 90 14.07 9.13 -11.58
N PHE A 91 13.66 8.17 -12.42
CA PHE A 91 13.20 6.87 -11.95
C PHE A 91 14.37 5.96 -11.53
N ALA A 92 14.20 5.25 -10.42
CA ALA A 92 15.01 4.09 -10.07
C ALA A 92 14.19 2.83 -10.38
N THR A 93 14.64 2.01 -11.33
CA THR A 93 13.91 0.83 -11.81
C THR A 93 14.70 -0.44 -11.50
N THR A 94 14.08 -1.43 -10.83
CA THR A 94 14.68 -2.72 -10.51
C THR A 94 14.18 -3.81 -11.45
N THR A 95 15.05 -4.30 -12.35
CA THR A 95 14.67 -5.23 -13.44
C THR A 95 15.37 -6.59 -13.36
N SER A 96 15.79 -7.02 -12.17
CA SER A 96 16.36 -8.36 -11.95
C SER A 96 15.30 -9.46 -12.16
N THR A 97 15.70 -10.73 -12.31
CA THR A 97 14.81 -11.89 -12.50
C THR A 97 13.67 -11.97 -11.49
N ASN A 98 13.89 -11.49 -10.26
CA ASN A 98 12.88 -11.47 -9.20
C ASN A 98 12.30 -10.06 -8.93
N GLY A 99 12.84 -9.01 -9.57
CA GLY A 99 12.39 -7.61 -9.46
C GLY A 99 12.54 -6.92 -8.08
N ASN A 100 12.86 -7.67 -7.02
CA ASN A 100 12.76 -7.21 -5.63
C ASN A 100 13.50 -5.88 -5.36
N PHE A 101 12.79 -4.95 -4.73
CA PHE A 101 13.37 -3.85 -3.99
C PHE A 101 13.32 -4.17 -2.49
N ALA A 102 14.48 -4.25 -1.85
CA ALA A 102 14.60 -4.61 -0.43
C ALA A 102 15.33 -3.51 0.34
N THR A 103 14.71 -2.99 1.39
CA THR A 103 15.28 -1.98 2.29
C THR A 103 15.59 -2.60 3.65
N ALA A 104 16.78 -2.35 4.19
CA ALA A 104 17.15 -2.78 5.55
C ALA A 104 16.44 -1.96 6.66
N GLY A 105 15.82 -0.83 6.29
CA GLY A 105 15.04 0.03 7.17
C GLY A 105 13.71 0.44 6.53
N THR A 106 13.11 1.49 7.06
CA THR A 106 11.80 2.00 6.64
C THR A 106 11.81 2.53 5.20
N LEU A 107 10.84 2.12 4.38
CA LEU A 107 10.52 2.79 3.12
C LEU A 107 9.48 3.89 3.38
N THR A 108 9.84 5.14 3.10
CA THR A 108 8.94 6.30 3.19
C THR A 108 8.67 6.84 1.79
N ALA A 109 7.40 6.91 1.40
CA ALA A 109 6.95 7.53 0.16
C ALA A 109 6.00 8.69 0.49
N ASN A 110 6.35 9.90 0.03
CA ASN A 110 5.59 11.13 0.30
C ASN A 110 4.50 11.41 -0.76
N GLY A 111 4.55 10.72 -1.90
CA GLY A 111 3.57 10.80 -2.98
C GLY A 111 2.70 9.55 -3.07
N ASN A 112 1.89 9.48 -4.13
CA ASN A 112 1.08 8.30 -4.42
C ASN A 112 1.95 7.04 -4.58
N VAL A 113 1.52 5.94 -3.95
CA VAL A 113 2.10 4.61 -4.14
C VAL A 113 1.04 3.72 -4.77
N THR A 114 1.37 3.08 -5.87
CA THR A 114 0.59 1.98 -6.45
C THR A 114 1.36 0.69 -6.21
N LEU A 115 0.71 -0.30 -5.60
CA LEU A 115 1.28 -1.62 -5.35
C LEU A 115 0.46 -2.65 -6.14
N GLY A 116 1.15 -3.38 -7.01
CA GLY A 116 0.52 -4.29 -7.97
C GLY A 116 -0.03 -3.59 -9.23
N ASP A 117 -0.12 -4.35 -10.30
CA ASP A 117 -0.79 -3.99 -11.56
C ASP A 117 -1.79 -5.08 -12.03
N ALA A 118 -1.79 -6.25 -11.39
CA ALA A 118 -2.65 -7.39 -11.69
C ALA A 118 -3.55 -7.77 -10.51
N VAL A 119 -4.71 -8.38 -10.79
CA VAL A 119 -5.67 -8.86 -9.78
C VAL A 119 -5.09 -9.97 -8.88
N ALA A 120 -4.00 -10.62 -9.31
CA ALA A 120 -3.29 -11.64 -8.54
C ALA A 120 -2.29 -11.06 -7.52
N ASP A 121 -2.01 -9.75 -7.56
CA ASP A 121 -1.04 -9.14 -6.66
C ASP A 121 -1.59 -9.04 -5.24
N SER A 122 -0.71 -9.28 -4.27
CA SER A 122 -1.05 -9.22 -2.85
C SER A 122 -0.12 -8.29 -2.11
N VAL A 123 -0.70 -7.45 -1.26
CA VAL A 123 0.04 -6.58 -0.32
C VAL A 123 -0.04 -7.24 1.05
N THR A 124 1.04 -7.90 1.47
CA THR A 124 1.13 -8.52 2.80
C THR A 124 1.75 -7.54 3.79
N ILE A 125 1.07 -7.32 4.91
CA ILE A 125 1.54 -6.44 5.99
C ILE A 125 1.62 -7.28 7.26
N ASN A 126 2.84 -7.66 7.65
CA ASN A 126 3.09 -8.49 8.86
C ASN A 126 2.92 -7.71 10.18
N GLY A 127 2.85 -6.38 10.12
CA GLY A 127 2.59 -5.49 11.26
C GLY A 127 1.24 -4.80 11.17
N SER A 128 1.09 -3.66 11.84
CA SER A 128 -0.13 -2.86 11.77
C SER A 128 -0.20 -2.05 10.47
N ALA A 129 -1.31 -2.15 9.75
CA ALA A 129 -1.69 -1.19 8.72
C ALA A 129 -2.47 -0.04 9.39
N SER A 130 -2.13 1.21 9.06
CA SER A 130 -2.85 2.40 9.55
C SER A 130 -3.04 3.38 8.41
N THR A 131 -4.26 3.89 8.26
CA THR A 131 -4.61 4.94 7.29
C THR A 131 -5.16 6.14 8.04
N THR A 132 -4.61 7.33 7.78
CA THR A 132 -5.15 8.60 8.32
C THR A 132 -6.33 9.12 7.50
N GLY A 133 -6.45 8.68 6.24
CA GLY A 133 -7.59 8.90 5.36
C GLY A 133 -8.46 7.64 5.21
N ALA A 134 -9.30 7.63 4.17
CA ALA A 134 -10.20 6.51 3.88
C ALA A 134 -9.45 5.29 3.30
N LEU A 135 -9.73 4.11 3.84
CA LEU A 135 -9.44 2.83 3.20
C LEU A 135 -10.61 2.46 2.28
N THR A 136 -10.44 2.64 0.98
CA THR A 136 -11.40 2.14 -0.02
C THR A 136 -11.00 0.73 -0.43
N VAL A 137 -11.89 -0.25 -0.20
CA VAL A 137 -11.69 -1.63 -0.66
C VAL A 137 -12.63 -1.89 -1.82
N GLY A 138 -12.09 -2.33 -2.96
CA GLY A 138 -12.85 -2.43 -4.22
C GLY A 138 -13.96 -3.51 -4.21
N THR A 139 -13.83 -4.53 -3.36
CA THR A 139 -14.76 -5.67 -3.27
C THR A 139 -15.22 -5.93 -1.83
N ASN A 140 -14.33 -6.45 -0.98
CA ASN A 140 -14.68 -6.94 0.35
C ASN A 140 -13.61 -6.58 1.40
N LEU A 141 -14.02 -5.90 2.46
CA LEU A 141 -13.22 -5.76 3.68
C LEU A 141 -13.55 -6.92 4.61
N ASP A 142 -12.63 -7.87 4.76
CA ASP A 142 -12.71 -8.94 5.76
C ASP A 142 -11.99 -8.52 7.05
N VAL A 143 -12.66 -8.74 8.19
CA VAL A 143 -12.12 -8.42 9.52
C VAL A 143 -12.21 -9.68 10.38
N THR A 144 -11.17 -10.50 10.29
CA THR A 144 -11.11 -11.86 10.85
C THR A 144 -10.97 -11.94 12.37
N THR A 145 -10.85 -10.79 13.05
CA THR A 145 -10.75 -10.69 14.51
C THR A 145 -11.73 -9.61 15.01
N THR A 146 -11.32 -8.76 15.95
CA THR A 146 -12.20 -7.72 16.48
C THR A 146 -12.21 -6.51 15.56
N ALA A 147 -13.34 -6.26 14.90
CA ALA A 147 -13.67 -4.96 14.31
C ALA A 147 -13.92 -3.92 15.43
N SER A 148 -12.86 -3.53 16.15
CA SER A 148 -12.92 -2.51 17.19
C SER A 148 -12.85 -1.14 16.55
N THR A 149 -14.02 -0.65 16.15
CA THR A 149 -14.21 0.73 15.71
C THR A 149 -14.81 1.54 16.84
N THR A 150 -14.38 2.79 16.99
CA THR A 150 -15.24 3.79 17.64
C THR A 150 -16.46 4.11 16.76
N ASN A 151 -16.32 4.02 15.43
CA ASN A 151 -17.32 4.41 14.44
C ASN A 151 -17.45 3.38 13.27
N LEU A 152 -18.15 2.26 13.46
CA LEU A 152 -18.48 1.32 12.36
C LEU A 152 -19.77 1.77 11.67
N ILE A 153 -19.71 1.95 10.35
CA ILE A 153 -20.88 2.04 9.48
C ILE A 153 -20.97 0.72 8.72
N VAL A 154 -21.98 -0.10 9.03
CA VAL A 154 -22.32 -1.27 8.24
C VAL A 154 -23.27 -0.86 7.13
N GLY A 155 -22.84 -0.99 5.88
CA GLY A 155 -23.72 -0.94 4.70
C GLY A 155 -23.82 0.37 3.92
N GLY A 156 -23.93 0.22 2.59
CA GLY A 156 -23.66 1.25 1.58
C GLY A 156 -22.24 1.03 1.02
N ASN A 157 -22.05 0.44 -0.16
CA ASN A 157 -22.45 0.94 -1.47
C ASN A 157 -23.29 -0.08 -2.27
N SER A 158 -24.50 0.32 -2.65
CA SER A 158 -25.39 -0.27 -3.69
C SER A 158 -25.95 -1.71 -3.59
N THR A 159 -25.19 -2.75 -3.20
CA THR A 159 -25.53 -4.12 -3.68
C THR A 159 -25.98 -5.16 -2.66
N ALA A 160 -25.61 -5.08 -1.38
CA ALA A 160 -26.37 -5.84 -0.38
C ALA A 160 -27.80 -5.24 -0.27
N GLY A 161 -28.72 -5.91 0.44
CA GLY A 161 -29.59 -5.15 1.34
C GLY A 161 -28.64 -4.41 2.29
N THR A 162 -28.52 -3.10 2.11
CA THR A 162 -27.21 -2.51 1.75
C THR A 162 -26.11 -2.60 2.80
N ILE A 163 -26.35 -2.74 4.10
CA ILE A 163 -27.48 -2.21 4.90
C ILE A 163 -27.76 -0.76 4.43
N SER A 164 -28.97 -0.31 4.05
CA SER A 164 -30.36 -0.68 4.33
C SER A 164 -30.80 -2.16 4.19
N GLY A 165 -30.91 -2.92 5.28
CA GLY A 165 -30.81 -2.41 6.65
C GLY A 165 -30.84 -3.43 7.79
N MET A 166 -30.03 -3.23 8.82
CA MET A 166 -30.12 -3.91 10.12
C MET A 166 -30.61 -2.87 11.14
N ILE A 167 -31.67 -3.20 11.87
CA ILE A 167 -32.33 -2.37 12.88
C ILE A 167 -32.52 -3.15 14.18
N PHE A 168 -32.60 -2.45 15.29
CA PHE A 168 -33.03 -2.94 16.60
C PHE A 168 -34.04 -1.88 17.13
N GLY A 169 -35.15 -2.25 17.79
CA GLY A 169 -36.23 -1.31 18.13
C GLY A 169 -37.34 -1.84 19.05
N THR A 170 -38.53 -1.21 19.08
CA THR A 170 -39.72 -1.67 19.85
C THR A 170 -41.07 -1.42 19.12
N CYS A 171 -42.17 -2.03 19.59
CA CYS A 171 -43.57 -1.78 19.18
C CYS A 171 -44.57 -1.96 20.35
N SER A 172 -45.81 -1.49 20.18
CA SER A 172 -46.89 -1.51 21.19
C SER A 172 -48.07 -2.38 20.79
N LEU A 173 -48.54 -3.18 21.72
CA LEU A 173 -49.56 -4.21 21.57
C LEU A 173 -50.79 -3.80 22.36
N ALA A 174 -51.85 -3.40 21.65
CA ALA A 174 -53.13 -3.03 22.28
C ALA A 174 -53.72 -4.21 23.07
N ASN A 175 -54.54 -3.89 24.09
CA ASN A 175 -55.25 -4.92 24.84
C ASN A 175 -56.03 -5.82 23.86
N THR A 176 -55.60 -7.08 23.78
CA THR A 176 -56.16 -8.10 22.90
C THR A 176 -56.71 -9.21 23.78
N THR A 177 -58.00 -9.47 23.67
CA THR A 177 -58.62 -10.63 24.33
C THR A 177 -58.32 -11.88 23.51
N VAL A 178 -57.72 -12.90 24.14
CA VAL A 178 -57.45 -14.19 23.50
C VAL A 178 -58.04 -15.29 24.37
N THR A 179 -58.87 -16.15 23.79
CA THR A 179 -59.48 -17.28 24.49
C THR A 179 -58.40 -18.25 24.97
N ALA A 180 -58.58 -18.83 26.15
CA ALA A 180 -57.73 -19.88 26.68
C ALA A 180 -57.52 -21.04 25.69
N SER A 181 -56.32 -21.64 25.69
CA SER A 181 -55.90 -22.69 24.75
C SER A 181 -56.12 -22.35 23.26
N SER A 182 -55.97 -21.07 22.88
CA SER A 182 -56.14 -20.60 21.50
C SER A 182 -55.08 -19.56 21.10
N THR A 183 -55.10 -19.17 19.82
CA THR A 183 -54.20 -18.16 19.25
C THR A 183 -55.00 -17.02 18.63
N ALA A 184 -54.56 -15.78 18.86
CA ALA A 184 -55.03 -14.61 18.15
C ALA A 184 -53.89 -13.95 17.37
N VAL A 185 -54.23 -13.25 16.29
CA VAL A 185 -53.32 -12.32 15.63
C VAL A 185 -53.59 -10.93 16.20
N ALA A 186 -52.55 -10.29 16.72
CA ALA A 186 -52.60 -8.94 17.23
C ALA A 186 -51.61 -8.06 16.44
N SER A 187 -51.99 -6.80 16.20
CA SER A 187 -51.08 -5.85 15.59
C SER A 187 -50.24 -5.20 16.69
N CYS A 188 -48.93 -5.46 16.68
CA CYS A 188 -47.98 -4.65 17.42
C CYS A 188 -47.72 -3.38 16.60
N THR A 189 -48.53 -2.38 16.88
CA THR A 189 -48.50 -1.08 16.24
C THR A 189 -47.31 -0.27 16.74
N GLY A 190 -46.62 0.43 15.84
CA GLY A 190 -45.45 1.26 16.17
C GLY A 190 -44.07 0.63 15.94
N ALA A 191 -43.99 -0.50 15.25
CA ALA A 191 -42.74 -1.19 14.89
C ALA A 191 -41.90 -0.44 13.86
N THR A 192 -41.28 0.66 14.26
CA THR A 192 -40.75 1.67 13.34
C THR A 192 -39.54 1.19 12.53
N GLY A 193 -39.42 1.60 11.26
CA GLY A 193 -38.33 1.18 10.36
C GLY A 193 -38.57 -0.18 9.68
N VAL A 194 -39.45 -1.00 10.24
CA VAL A 194 -39.95 -2.24 9.63
C VAL A 194 -40.90 -1.90 8.46
N THR A 195 -40.40 -2.08 7.24
CA THR A 195 -41.23 -2.19 6.02
C THR A 195 -41.54 -3.65 5.71
N THR A 196 -42.44 -3.90 4.77
CA THR A 196 -42.54 -5.23 4.14
C THR A 196 -41.16 -5.69 3.65
N GLY A 197 -40.81 -6.94 3.95
CA GLY A 197 -39.51 -7.54 3.63
C GLY A 197 -38.46 -7.46 4.74
N PHE A 198 -38.66 -6.68 5.81
CA PHE A 198 -37.82 -6.80 7.01
C PHE A 198 -38.16 -8.07 7.78
N LYS A 199 -37.12 -8.81 8.17
CA LYS A 199 -37.22 -10.00 9.02
C LYS A 199 -37.13 -9.59 10.48
N ILE A 200 -38.15 -9.94 11.26
CA ILE A 200 -38.36 -9.40 12.60
C ILE A 200 -38.17 -10.48 13.66
N PHE A 201 -37.19 -10.26 14.51
CA PHE A 201 -37.08 -10.89 15.83
C PHE A 201 -37.78 -10.00 16.86
N VAL A 202 -38.38 -10.56 17.90
CA VAL A 202 -38.96 -9.78 19.00
C VAL A 202 -38.62 -10.35 20.38
N GLN A 203 -38.71 -9.49 21.40
CA GLN A 203 -38.61 -9.85 22.82
C GLN A 203 -39.67 -9.04 23.57
N ALA A 204 -40.49 -9.66 24.42
CA ALA A 204 -41.58 -8.99 25.13
C ALA A 204 -41.25 -8.82 26.63
N PRO A 205 -40.83 -7.62 27.12
CA PRO A 205 -40.33 -7.50 28.50
C PRO A 205 -41.40 -7.59 29.59
N THR A 206 -42.68 -7.38 29.25
CA THR A 206 -43.80 -7.26 30.21
C THR A 206 -45.05 -8.06 29.82
N LEU A 207 -44.90 -9.05 28.93
CA LEU A 207 -46.01 -9.91 28.52
C LEU A 207 -46.40 -10.85 29.68
N HIS A 208 -47.69 -10.94 30.00
CA HIS A 208 -48.19 -11.78 31.09
C HIS A 208 -47.89 -13.26 30.82
N SER A 209 -47.58 -14.04 31.88
CA SER A 209 -46.98 -15.39 31.81
C SER A 209 -47.74 -16.43 30.99
N ASN A 210 -49.04 -16.22 30.78
CA ASN A 210 -49.90 -17.13 30.02
C ASN A 210 -49.91 -16.82 28.52
N PHE A 211 -49.20 -15.79 28.07
CA PHE A 211 -49.11 -15.41 26.67
C PHE A 211 -47.72 -15.66 26.10
N ILE A 212 -47.70 -16.16 24.86
CA ILE A 212 -46.47 -16.40 24.10
C ILE A 212 -46.62 -15.77 22.72
N ILE A 213 -45.67 -14.94 22.32
CA ILE A 213 -45.55 -14.52 20.93
C ILE A 213 -44.94 -15.67 20.14
N GLN A 214 -45.76 -16.27 19.28
CA GLN A 214 -45.39 -17.40 18.43
C GLN A 214 -44.74 -16.95 17.12
N ALA A 215 -45.07 -15.76 16.63
CA ALA A 215 -44.50 -15.21 15.41
C ALA A 215 -44.50 -13.67 15.44
N ALA A 216 -43.53 -13.08 14.75
CA ALA A 216 -43.45 -11.66 14.45
C ALA A 216 -43.09 -11.49 12.97
N SER A 217 -43.84 -10.67 12.24
CA SER A 217 -43.57 -10.40 10.82
C SER A 217 -43.90 -8.97 10.45
N SER A 218 -43.17 -8.39 9.49
CA SER A 218 -43.49 -7.11 8.87
C SER A 218 -44.78 -7.26 8.03
N THR A 219 -45.95 -7.08 8.63
CA THR A 219 -47.24 -7.26 7.93
C THR A 219 -47.66 -6.01 7.18
N ALA A 220 -47.32 -4.85 7.71
CA ALA A 220 -47.49 -3.55 7.08
C ALA A 220 -46.41 -2.57 7.57
N ALA A 221 -46.40 -1.35 7.04
CA ALA A 221 -45.56 -0.28 7.58
C ALA A 221 -45.81 -0.10 9.08
N SER A 222 -44.73 0.00 9.86
CA SER A 222 -44.78 0.22 11.32
C SER A 222 -45.61 -0.80 12.10
N THR A 223 -45.86 -1.97 11.52
CA THR A 223 -46.74 -2.99 12.09
C THR A 223 -46.03 -4.32 12.06
N ILE A 224 -45.63 -4.78 13.25
CA ILE A 224 -45.29 -6.19 13.44
C ILE A 224 -46.61 -6.91 13.71
N GLY A 225 -47.05 -7.73 12.76
CA GLY A 225 -48.09 -8.71 13.03
C GLY A 225 -47.53 -9.73 14.02
N LEU A 226 -48.14 -9.81 15.19
CA LEU A 226 -47.82 -10.81 16.20
C LEU A 226 -48.86 -11.92 16.17
N SER A 227 -48.40 -13.16 16.11
CA SER A 227 -49.23 -14.31 16.48
C SER A 227 -49.03 -14.56 17.97
N ILE A 228 -50.10 -14.57 18.77
CA ILE A 228 -50.04 -14.68 20.22
C ILE A 228 -50.91 -15.85 20.68
N ALA A 229 -50.29 -16.86 21.31
CA ALA A 229 -51.00 -17.92 22.01
C ALA A 229 -51.38 -17.47 23.42
N ASN A 230 -52.57 -17.85 23.88
CA ASN A 230 -52.92 -17.94 25.30
C ASN A 230 -52.90 -19.41 25.71
N VAL A 231 -52.00 -19.77 26.64
CA VAL A 231 -51.80 -21.13 27.13
C VAL A 231 -52.53 -21.43 28.45
N GLY A 232 -53.51 -20.59 28.83
CA GLY A 232 -54.43 -20.86 29.93
C GLY A 232 -55.44 -22.00 29.66
N ASP A 233 -56.10 -22.45 30.73
CA ASP A 233 -57.10 -23.54 30.73
C ASP A 233 -58.50 -23.08 30.31
N LEU A 234 -59.28 -23.96 29.67
CA LEU A 234 -60.53 -23.65 28.94
C LEU A 234 -61.66 -23.05 29.82
N ALA A 235 -61.58 -23.18 31.14
CA ALA A 235 -62.61 -22.71 32.05
C ALA A 235 -62.58 -21.18 32.23
N THR A 236 -63.38 -20.47 31.44
CA THR A 236 -63.93 -19.12 31.70
C THR A 236 -63.00 -17.91 31.69
N THR A 237 -61.67 -18.04 31.51
CA THR A 237 -60.78 -16.87 31.49
C THR A 237 -60.47 -16.36 30.08
N THR A 238 -61.29 -15.42 29.59
CA THR A 238 -60.88 -14.47 28.55
C THR A 238 -59.90 -13.47 29.17
N THR A 239 -58.62 -13.82 29.27
CA THR A 239 -57.59 -12.85 29.70
C THR A 239 -57.39 -11.83 28.59
N SER A 240 -57.60 -10.57 28.95
CA SER A 240 -57.21 -9.42 28.15
C SER A 240 -55.72 -9.18 28.41
N ILE A 241 -54.90 -8.93 27.38
CA ILE A 241 -53.52 -8.46 27.61
C ILE A 241 -53.63 -7.15 28.38
N GLU A 242 -53.14 -7.15 29.64
CA GLU A 242 -53.51 -6.26 30.76
C GLU A 242 -53.86 -4.79 30.45
N SER A 243 -54.61 -4.16 31.37
CA SER A 243 -55.37 -2.89 31.27
C SER A 243 -54.77 -1.66 30.52
N ALA A 244 -53.50 -1.69 30.10
CA ALA A 244 -52.90 -0.74 29.16
C ALA A 244 -51.91 -1.46 28.20
N ASN A 245 -51.73 -0.93 26.98
CA ASN A 245 -50.96 -1.55 25.89
C ASN A 245 -49.56 -2.04 26.31
N THR A 246 -49.19 -3.27 25.90
CA THR A 246 -47.89 -3.92 26.21
C THR A 246 -46.79 -3.50 25.23
N THR A 247 -45.52 -3.49 25.67
CA THR A 247 -44.35 -3.12 24.84
C THR A 247 -43.50 -4.33 24.47
N ILE A 248 -42.96 -4.34 23.24
CA ILE A 248 -42.23 -5.43 22.61
C ILE A 248 -40.94 -4.88 21.97
N ASN A 249 -39.75 -5.35 22.34
CA ASN A 249 -38.47 -5.08 21.64
C ASN A 249 -38.38 -5.87 20.33
N PHE A 250 -37.54 -5.46 19.38
CA PHE A 250 -37.32 -6.17 18.11
C PHE A 250 -35.90 -6.02 17.52
N ILE A 251 -35.54 -6.92 16.59
CA ILE A 251 -34.41 -6.78 15.65
C ILE A 251 -34.96 -6.96 14.24
N GLY A 252 -34.80 -5.97 13.38
CA GLY A 252 -35.20 -5.99 11.98
C GLY A 252 -34.00 -6.19 11.07
N ILE A 253 -34.05 -7.09 10.10
CA ILE A 253 -32.96 -7.29 9.13
C ILE A 253 -33.53 -7.35 7.71
N LYS A 254 -32.93 -6.59 6.78
CA LYS A 254 -33.28 -6.44 5.38
C LYS A 254 -32.04 -6.50 4.50
#